data_AF-Q5BZT8-F1
#
_entry.id   AF-Q5BZT8-F1
#
_cell.length_a   1.000
_cell.length_b   1.000
_cell.length_c   1.000
_cell.angle_alpha   90.00
_cell.angle_beta   90.00
_cell.angle_gamma   90.00
#
_symmetry.space_group_name_H-M   'P 1'
#
loop_
_entity.id
_entity.type
_entity.pdbx_description
1 polymer ?
#
loop_
_entity_poly.entity_id
_entity_poly.type
_entity_poly.pdbx_seq_one_letter_code
_entity_poly.pdbx_strand_id
1 'polypeptide(L)'
;AANVILAPDENSVHFIDMEYCDINYAAYDIANHFCEFTGPHAVDTERYPSLKFQKNWLKIYLTAYYKYSQSKLDPKYNDQQINVLTEDYLNLWLKEINCFALVSHLLWAVWAVIYASENLDSMNFLAYADARMKQYYEMKNWLLSAFRLPVW
;
A
#
# COMPACT_ATOMS: atom_id res chain seq x y z
N ALA A 1 -11.59 -5.05 -2.34
CA ALA A 1 -10.60 -4.72 -3.40
C ALA A 1 -11.18 -5.19 -4.72
N ALA A 2 -11.18 -4.36 -5.76
CA ALA A 2 -11.75 -4.72 -7.06
C ALA A 2 -10.87 -5.71 -7.84
N ASN A 3 -9.55 -5.66 -7.64
CA ASN A 3 -8.57 -6.38 -8.48
C ASN A 3 -8.05 -7.68 -7.83
N VAL A 4 -8.79 -8.21 -6.84
CA VAL A 4 -8.45 -9.44 -6.10
C VAL A 4 -9.67 -10.34 -6.11
N ILE A 5 -9.59 -11.44 -6.86
CA ILE A 5 -10.68 -12.40 -7.04
C ILE A 5 -10.39 -13.65 -6.21
N LEU A 6 -11.36 -14.04 -5.37
CA LEU A 6 -11.35 -15.33 -4.70
C LEU A 6 -11.95 -16.38 -5.65
N ALA A 7 -11.27 -17.51 -5.83
CA ALA A 7 -11.81 -18.62 -6.60
C ALA A 7 -13.12 -19.14 -5.97
N PRO A 8 -14.06 -19.72 -6.75
CA PRO A 8 -15.35 -20.18 -6.21
C PRO A 8 -15.23 -21.23 -5.09
N ASP A 9 -14.12 -21.96 -5.05
CA ASP A 9 -13.83 -22.95 -4.01
C ASP A 9 -13.06 -22.35 -2.81
N GLU A 10 -12.81 -21.04 -2.83
CA GLU A 10 -12.07 -20.26 -1.84
C GLU A 10 -10.63 -20.73 -1.57
N ASN A 11 -10.07 -21.58 -2.44
CA ASN A 11 -8.73 -22.17 -2.24
C ASN A 11 -7.61 -21.35 -2.88
N SER A 12 -7.94 -20.41 -3.76
CA SER A 12 -6.94 -19.55 -4.42
C SER A 12 -7.43 -18.12 -4.60
N VAL A 13 -6.44 -17.21 -4.60
CA VAL A 13 -6.64 -15.78 -4.86
C VAL A 13 -5.94 -15.45 -6.17
N HIS A 14 -6.62 -14.68 -7.01
CA HIS A 14 -6.15 -14.27 -8.33
C HIS A 14 -6.14 -12.74 -8.43
N PHE A 15 -5.06 -12.20 -8.97
CA PHE A 15 -4.96 -10.78 -9.32
C PHE A 15 -5.36 -10.58 -10.79
N ILE A 16 -6.06 -9.48 -11.06
CA ILE A 16 -6.48 -9.07 -12.40
C ILE A 16 -6.07 -7.61 -12.66
N ASP A 17 -6.32 -7.11 -13.88
CA ASP A 17 -6.10 -5.70 -14.28
C ASP A 17 -4.66 -5.23 -14.05
N MET A 18 -3.71 -5.92 -14.69
CA MET A 18 -2.26 -5.72 -14.55
C MET A 18 -1.71 -4.59 -15.44
N GLU A 19 -2.56 -3.65 -15.86
CA GLU A 19 -2.19 -2.58 -16.81
C GLU A 19 -1.20 -1.55 -16.24
N TYR A 20 -1.17 -1.41 -14.91
CA TYR A 20 -0.20 -0.59 -14.18
C TYR A 20 0.92 -1.42 -13.52
N CYS A 21 1.02 -2.72 -13.81
CA CYS A 21 2.04 -3.58 -13.21
C CYS A 21 3.41 -3.33 -13.83
N ASP A 22 4.39 -2.96 -13.00
CA ASP A 22 5.80 -2.83 -13.38
C ASP A 22 6.72 -3.03 -12.15
N ILE A 23 8.03 -3.03 -12.35
CA ILE A 23 9.03 -3.06 -11.29
C ILE A 23 8.87 -1.81 -10.42
N ASN A 24 8.65 -2.02 -9.13
CA ASN A 24 8.48 -0.95 -8.15
C ASN A 24 8.95 -1.39 -6.76
N TYR A 25 8.96 -0.46 -5.80
CA TYR A 25 9.19 -0.76 -4.39
C TYR A 25 8.07 -1.62 -3.83
N ALA A 26 8.41 -2.75 -3.20
CA ALA A 26 7.41 -3.60 -2.53
C ALA A 26 6.58 -2.82 -1.51
N ALA A 27 7.21 -1.90 -0.77
CA ALA A 27 6.52 -1.04 0.18
C ALA A 27 5.47 -0.12 -0.48
N TYR A 28 5.66 0.30 -1.73
CA TYR A 28 4.67 1.08 -2.46
C TYR A 28 3.42 0.27 -2.79
N ASP A 29 3.58 -0.96 -3.27
CA ASP A 29 2.45 -1.81 -3.63
C ASP A 29 1.60 -2.17 -2.39
N ILE A 30 2.27 -2.44 -1.26
CA ILE A 30 1.63 -2.63 0.05
C ILE A 30 0.91 -1.35 0.49
N ALA A 31 1.55 -0.18 0.34
CA ALA A 31 0.96 1.09 0.72
C ALA A 31 -0.30 1.40 -0.09
N ASN A 32 -0.24 1.19 -1.40
CA ASN A 32 -1.37 1.35 -2.30
C ASN A 32 -2.52 0.43 -1.91
N HIS A 33 -2.22 -0.85 -1.60
CA HIS A 33 -3.20 -1.79 -1.10
C HIS A 33 -3.88 -1.30 0.20
N PHE A 34 -3.13 -0.71 1.14
CA PHE A 34 -3.72 -0.15 2.37
C PHE A 34 -4.56 1.10 2.10
N CYS A 35 -4.18 1.97 1.16
CA CYS A 35 -5.00 3.12 0.77
C CYS A 35 -6.40 2.69 0.29
N GLU A 36 -6.52 1.55 -0.41
CA GLU A 36 -7.81 1.04 -0.91
C GLU A 36 -8.79 0.62 0.20
N PHE A 37 -8.34 0.46 1.45
CA PHE A 37 -9.24 0.19 2.59
C PHE A 37 -10.19 1.36 2.87
N THR A 38 -9.80 2.58 2.47
CA THR A 38 -10.59 3.81 2.59
C THR A 38 -11.76 3.88 1.59
N GLY A 39 -11.89 2.87 0.73
CA GLY A 39 -12.99 2.70 -0.22
C GLY A 39 -12.73 3.34 -1.60
N PRO A 40 -13.64 3.10 -2.57
CA PRO A 40 -13.45 3.42 -3.99
C PRO A 40 -13.30 4.92 -4.31
N HIS A 41 -13.58 5.80 -3.34
CA HIS A 41 -13.37 7.24 -3.48
C HIS A 41 -12.51 7.85 -2.36
N ALA A 42 -11.76 7.01 -1.64
CA ALA A 42 -10.91 7.42 -0.52
C ALA A 42 -11.62 8.32 0.50
N VAL A 43 -12.86 7.96 0.85
CA VAL A 43 -13.76 8.82 1.65
C VAL A 43 -13.60 8.57 3.14
N ASP A 44 -13.22 7.34 3.51
CA ASP A 44 -13.27 6.89 4.91
C ASP A 44 -11.86 6.62 5.44
N THR A 45 -11.27 7.64 6.06
CA THR A 45 -9.94 7.56 6.70
C THR A 45 -9.87 6.63 7.88
N GLU A 46 -10.97 6.49 8.60
CA GLU A 46 -11.03 5.65 9.81
C GLU A 46 -10.84 4.17 9.45
N ARG A 47 -11.12 3.82 8.19
CA ARG A 47 -10.86 2.47 7.64
C ARG A 47 -9.43 2.23 7.22
N TYR A 48 -8.57 3.25 7.14
CA TYR A 48 -7.15 3.02 6.86
C TYR A 48 -6.56 2.09 7.95
N PRO A 49 -5.78 1.06 7.60
CA PRO A 49 -5.42 0.04 8.57
C PRO A 49 -4.57 0.60 9.71
N SER A 50 -4.95 0.29 10.95
CA SER A 50 -4.16 0.68 12.12
C SER A 50 -2.73 0.12 12.07
N LEU A 51 -1.76 0.79 12.70
CA LEU A 51 -0.37 0.31 12.78
C LEU A 51 -0.26 -1.13 13.30
N LYS A 52 -1.13 -1.53 14.23
CA LYS A 52 -1.21 -2.91 14.73
C LYS A 52 -1.61 -3.89 13.63
N PHE A 53 -2.61 -3.55 12.83
CA PHE A 53 -3.01 -4.36 11.67
C PHE A 53 -1.89 -4.43 10.65
N GLN A 54 -1.33 -3.29 10.24
CA GLN A 54 -0.25 -3.22 9.26
C GLN A 54 0.95 -4.08 9.69
N LYS A 55 1.33 -4.02 10.97
CA LYS A 55 2.43 -4.83 11.52
C LYS A 55 2.14 -6.33 11.44
N ASN A 56 0.92 -6.74 11.78
CA ASN A 56 0.52 -8.15 11.70
C ASN A 56 0.48 -8.64 10.25
N TRP A 57 -0.08 -7.83 9.34
CA TRP A 57 -0.10 -8.10 7.91
C TRP A 57 1.34 -8.24 7.36
N LEU A 58 2.23 -7.33 7.74
CA LEU A 58 3.63 -7.34 7.31
C LEU A 58 4.38 -8.59 7.79
N LYS A 59 4.13 -9.07 9.01
CA LYS A 59 4.71 -10.34 9.50
C LYS A 59 4.32 -11.51 8.60
N ILE A 60 3.06 -11.57 8.18
CA ILE A 60 2.56 -12.61 7.26
C ILE A 60 3.23 -12.45 5.89
N TYR A 61 3.21 -11.24 5.32
CA TYR A 61 3.81 -10.94 4.02
C TYR A 61 5.29 -11.30 3.98
N LEU A 62 6.11 -10.82 4.93
CA LEU A 62 7.54 -11.08 4.95
C LEU A 62 7.85 -12.56 5.18
N THR A 63 7.09 -13.23 6.05
CA THR A 63 7.24 -14.68 6.27
C THR A 63 6.95 -15.45 4.97
N ALA A 64 5.89 -15.11 4.26
CA ALA A 64 5.56 -15.71 2.97
C ALA A 64 6.62 -15.37 1.91
N TYR A 65 7.03 -14.11 1.81
CA TYR A 65 8.07 -13.65 0.89
C TYR A 65 9.36 -14.42 1.09
N TYR A 66 9.87 -14.54 2.33
CA TYR A 66 11.08 -15.32 2.59
C TYR A 66 10.87 -16.80 2.27
N LYS A 67 9.76 -17.41 2.72
CA LYS A 67 9.47 -18.82 2.48
C LYS A 67 9.40 -19.18 0.99
N TYR A 68 8.75 -18.35 0.18
CA TYR A 68 8.43 -18.66 -1.22
C TYR A 68 9.34 -17.98 -2.23
N SER A 69 10.08 -16.93 -1.87
CA SER A 69 11.01 -16.28 -2.80
C SER A 69 12.17 -17.18 -3.22
N GLN A 70 12.48 -18.27 -2.47
CA GLN A 70 13.48 -19.32 -2.78
C GLN A 70 14.59 -18.90 -3.76
N SER A 71 15.17 -17.73 -3.54
CA SER A 71 16.28 -17.30 -4.35
C SER A 71 17.48 -18.03 -3.75
N LYS A 72 17.92 -19.06 -4.47
CA LYS A 72 19.29 -19.59 -4.43
C LYS A 72 20.36 -18.53 -4.81
N LEU A 73 20.02 -17.24 -4.74
CA LEU A 73 20.84 -16.09 -5.10
C LEU A 73 21.13 -15.18 -3.89
N ASP A 74 20.51 -15.41 -2.72
CA ASP A 74 20.97 -14.84 -1.45
C ASP A 74 21.67 -15.94 -0.62
N PRO A 75 23.01 -15.91 -0.50
CA PRO A 75 23.78 -16.85 0.32
C PRO A 75 23.39 -16.87 1.80
N LYS A 76 22.51 -15.95 2.25
CA LYS A 76 22.09 -15.79 3.65
C LYS A 76 20.73 -16.37 3.98
N TYR A 77 20.06 -17.08 3.07
CA TYR A 77 18.82 -17.80 3.42
C TYR A 77 19.15 -19.00 4.32
N ASN A 78 19.21 -18.73 5.63
CA ASN A 78 19.22 -19.73 6.68
C ASN A 78 17.97 -19.55 7.54
N ASP A 79 17.57 -20.59 8.28
CA ASP A 79 16.42 -20.56 9.19
C ASP A 79 16.53 -19.44 10.27
N GLN A 80 17.66 -18.74 10.36
CA GLN A 80 17.86 -17.58 11.24
C GLN A 80 17.21 -16.29 10.67
N GLN A 81 16.81 -16.21 9.40
CA GLN A 81 16.13 -15.01 8.87
C GLN A 81 14.73 -14.80 9.45
N ILE A 82 14.05 -15.83 9.96
CA ILE A 82 12.79 -15.65 10.71
C ILE A 82 13.03 -14.86 12.01
N ASN A 83 14.25 -14.93 12.59
CA ASN A 83 14.65 -14.07 13.72
C ASN A 83 14.96 -12.61 13.32
N VAL A 84 14.89 -12.25 12.03
CA VAL A 84 15.15 -10.88 11.52
C VAL A 84 13.89 -10.01 11.52
N LEU A 85 12.70 -10.58 11.73
CA LEU A 85 11.45 -9.83 11.94
C LEU A 85 11.39 -9.18 13.33
N THR A 86 12.49 -8.52 13.73
CA THR A 86 12.59 -7.73 14.94
C THR A 86 11.62 -6.56 14.88
N GLU A 87 11.29 -6.02 16.04
CA GLU A 87 10.38 -4.88 16.15
C GLU A 87 10.91 -3.66 15.37
N ASP A 88 12.23 -3.42 15.42
CA ASP A 88 12.88 -2.33 14.69
C ASP A 88 12.79 -2.50 13.18
N TYR A 89 13.01 -3.73 12.69
CA TYR A 89 12.90 -4.03 11.26
C TYR A 89 11.48 -3.80 10.74
N LEU A 90 10.46 -4.26 11.49
CA LEU A 90 9.06 -4.02 11.15
C LEU A 90 8.72 -2.52 11.20
N ASN A 91 9.28 -1.77 12.17
CA ASN A 91 9.05 -0.33 12.27
C ASN A 91 9.65 0.45 11.10
N LEU A 92 10.78 0.01 10.53
CA LEU A 92 11.35 0.58 9.31
C LEU A 92 10.42 0.40 8.11
N TRP A 93 9.91 -0.81 7.90
CA TRP A 93 8.93 -1.09 6.85
C TRP A 93 7.65 -0.29 7.04
N LEU A 94 7.10 -0.21 8.26
CA LEU A 94 5.90 0.58 8.53
C LEU A 94 6.10 2.05 8.19
N LYS A 95 7.27 2.61 8.54
CA LYS A 95 7.61 3.98 8.18
C LYS A 95 7.63 4.16 6.66
N GLU A 96 8.30 3.27 5.95
CA GLU A 96 8.44 3.33 4.49
C GLU A 96 7.09 3.16 3.77
N ILE A 97 6.29 2.16 4.15
CA ILE A 97 4.94 1.92 3.62
C ILE A 97 4.07 3.16 3.80
N ASN A 98 4.00 3.73 5.01
CA ASN A 98 3.14 4.89 5.23
C ASN A 98 3.68 6.14 4.50
N CYS A 99 4.99 6.30 4.32
CA CYS A 99 5.53 7.34 3.42
C CYS A 99 5.09 7.12 1.96
N PHE A 100 5.12 5.88 1.46
CA PHE A 100 4.64 5.57 0.11
C PHE A 100 3.13 5.71 -0.05
N ALA A 101 2.36 5.61 1.03
CA ALA A 101 0.93 5.87 0.98
C ALA A 101 0.64 7.33 0.57
N LEU A 102 1.51 8.29 0.95
CA LEU A 102 1.46 9.67 0.43
C LEU A 102 1.67 9.70 -1.09
N VAL A 103 2.66 8.94 -1.59
CA VAL A 103 2.95 8.83 -3.01
C VAL A 103 1.76 8.23 -3.77
N SER A 104 1.11 7.20 -3.21
CA SER A 104 -0.11 6.62 -3.78
C SER A 104 -1.23 7.67 -3.89
N HIS A 105 -1.53 8.42 -2.82
CA HIS A 105 -2.55 9.47 -2.90
C HIS A 105 -2.23 10.54 -3.95
N LEU A 106 -0.98 11.00 -4.02
CA LEU A 106 -0.58 11.98 -5.02
C LEU A 106 -0.69 11.44 -6.45
N LEU A 107 -0.20 10.22 -6.69
CA LEU A 107 -0.24 9.58 -8.02
C LEU A 107 -1.69 9.45 -8.51
N TRP A 108 -2.58 8.91 -7.68
CA TRP A 108 -3.97 8.69 -8.07
C TRP A 108 -4.79 9.99 -8.15
N ALA A 109 -4.40 11.04 -7.41
CA ALA A 109 -4.97 12.37 -7.61
C ALA A 109 -4.61 12.93 -8.99
N VAL A 110 -3.33 12.85 -9.38
CA VAL A 110 -2.86 13.31 -10.70
C VAL A 110 -3.50 12.50 -11.83
N TRP A 111 -3.54 11.18 -11.68
CA TRP A 111 -4.22 10.27 -12.62
C TRP A 111 -5.67 10.70 -12.86
N ALA A 112 -6.41 11.00 -11.79
CA ALA A 112 -7.80 11.42 -11.91
C ALA A 112 -7.96 12.80 -12.56
N VAL A 113 -7.05 13.74 -12.31
CA VAL A 113 -7.06 15.04 -13.00
C VAL A 113 -6.84 14.87 -14.51
N ILE A 114 -5.91 14.00 -14.91
CA ILE A 114 -5.66 13.69 -16.33
C ILE A 114 -6.92 13.09 -16.95
N TYR A 115 -7.53 12.07 -16.32
CA TYR A 115 -8.76 11.44 -16.82
C TYR A 115 -9.95 12.41 -16.88
N ALA A 116 -10.06 13.33 -15.91
CA ALA A 116 -11.07 14.39 -15.95
C ALA A 116 -10.90 15.30 -17.18
N SER A 117 -9.66 15.57 -17.59
CA SER A 117 -9.37 16.41 -18.76
C SER A 117 -9.72 15.73 -20.09
N GLU A 118 -9.77 14.40 -20.11
CA GLU A 118 -10.13 13.61 -21.29
C GLU A 118 -11.66 13.42 -21.45
N ASN A 119 -12.48 14.01 -20.57
CA ASN A 119 -13.96 13.94 -20.58
C ASN A 119 -14.52 12.51 -20.64
N LEU A 120 -13.92 11.57 -19.90
CA LEU A 120 -14.45 10.21 -19.80
C LEU A 120 -15.70 10.19 -18.90
N ASP A 121 -16.87 10.12 -19.54
CA ASP A 121 -18.18 10.13 -18.88
C ASP A 121 -18.50 8.78 -18.20
N SER A 122 -18.14 8.65 -16.93
CA SER A 122 -18.76 7.66 -16.01
C SER A 122 -18.50 7.94 -14.52
N MET A 123 -17.48 8.73 -14.18
CA MET A 123 -17.07 9.00 -12.80
C MET A 123 -16.72 10.48 -12.59
N ASN A 124 -17.03 11.03 -11.40
CA ASN A 124 -16.58 12.36 -11.01
C ASN A 124 -15.09 12.33 -10.59
N PHE A 125 -14.21 12.30 -11.58
CA PHE A 125 -12.77 12.21 -11.39
C PHE A 125 -12.18 13.39 -10.61
N LEU A 126 -12.73 14.60 -10.75
CA LEU A 126 -12.28 15.76 -9.97
C LEU A 126 -12.60 15.61 -8.48
N ALA A 127 -13.79 15.09 -8.13
CA ALA A 127 -14.13 14.79 -6.74
C ALA A 127 -13.24 13.70 -6.16
N TYR A 128 -12.88 12.70 -6.96
CA TYR A 128 -11.91 11.68 -6.55
C TYR A 128 -10.53 12.28 -6.31
N ALA A 129 -10.03 13.12 -7.23
CA ALA A 129 -8.74 13.80 -7.07
C ALA A 129 -8.70 14.65 -5.79
N ASP A 130 -9.76 15.41 -5.52
CA ASP A 130 -9.90 16.20 -4.29
C ASP A 130 -9.86 15.32 -3.04
N ALA A 131 -10.59 14.20 -3.03
CA ALA A 131 -10.56 13.25 -1.93
C ALA A 131 -9.15 12.68 -1.70
N ARG A 132 -8.46 12.23 -2.76
CA ARG A 132 -7.08 11.74 -2.66
C ARG A 132 -6.11 12.81 -2.12
N MET A 133 -6.26 14.07 -2.53
CA MET A 133 -5.41 15.16 -2.02
C MET A 133 -5.68 15.49 -0.55
N LYS A 134 -6.95 15.47 -0.11
CA LYS A 134 -7.29 15.62 1.31
C LYS A 134 -6.60 14.54 2.15
N GLN A 135 -6.67 13.29 1.69
CA GLN A 135 -5.98 12.17 2.33
C GLN A 135 -4.47 12.34 2.42
N TYR A 136 -3.85 12.82 1.33
CA TYR A 136 -2.43 13.13 1.33
C TYR A 136 -2.06 14.09 2.47
N TYR A 137 -2.80 15.20 2.64
CA TYR A 137 -2.50 16.18 3.68
C TYR A 137 -2.77 15.66 5.10
N GLU A 138 -3.88 14.95 5.32
CA GLU A 138 -4.21 14.34 6.61
C GLU A 138 -3.13 13.33 7.03
N MET A 139 -2.77 12.42 6.13
CA MET A 139 -1.76 11.41 6.41
C MET A 139 -0.37 12.02 6.54
N LYS A 140 -0.04 13.08 5.80
CA LYS A 140 1.24 13.80 5.95
C LYS A 140 1.37 14.35 7.37
N ASN A 141 0.32 14.99 7.89
CA ASN A 141 0.30 15.52 9.26
C ASN A 141 0.43 14.40 10.30
N TRP A 142 -0.30 13.30 10.12
CA TRP A 142 -0.21 12.14 10.99
C TRP A 142 1.19 11.52 10.99
N LEU A 143 1.81 11.32 9.82
CA LEU A 143 3.16 10.74 9.66
C LEU A 143 4.25 11.52 10.38
N LEU A 144 4.21 12.86 10.27
CA LEU A 144 5.15 13.74 10.97
C LEU A 144 5.12 13.46 12.48
N SER A 145 3.92 13.28 13.05
CA SER A 145 3.73 12.97 14.47
C SER A 145 4.07 11.52 14.84
N ALA A 146 3.62 10.55 14.03
CA ALA A 146 3.69 9.12 14.33
C ALA A 146 5.11 8.55 14.18
N PHE A 147 5.88 9.05 13.21
CA PHE A 147 7.22 8.53 12.88
C PHE A 147 8.35 9.53 13.13
N ARG A 148 8.05 10.70 13.73
CA ARG A 148 9.01 11.77 14.03
C ARG A 148 9.89 12.12 12.82
N LEU A 149 9.24 12.29 11.66
CA LEU A 149 9.93 12.69 10.44
C LEU A 149 10.45 14.13 10.59
N PRO A 150 11.60 14.48 9.99
CA PRO A 150 12.07 15.85 9.97
C PRO A 150 11.04 16.75 9.26
N VAL A 151 10.74 17.89 9.88
CA VAL A 151 9.93 18.95 9.26
C VAL A 151 10.85 19.68 8.28
N TRP A 152 10.51 19.65 7.00
CA TRP A 152 11.20 20.38 5.93
C TRP A 152 10.42 21.62 5.54
#